data_AF-A0A2T4SA41-F1
#
_entry.id   AF-A0A2T4SA41-F1
#
_cell.length_a   1.000
_cell.length_b   1.000
_cell.length_c   1.000
_cell.angle_alpha   90.00
_cell.angle_beta   90.00
_cell.angle_gamma   90.00
#
_symmetry.space_group_name_H-M   'P 1'
#
loop_
_entity.id
_entity.type
_entity.pdbx_description
1 polymer ?
#
loop_
_entity_poly.entity_id
_entity_poly.type
_entity_poly.pdbx_seq_one_letter_code
_entity_poly.pdbx_strand_id
1 'polypeptide(L)' 'LHECNSSEVTAKEIAQHSELKPYYLTKALQKLIKMEYLSKKRSDIDERTVVVYINEKQRKRIESIIRTLQSYLK' A
#
# COMPACT_ATOMS: atom_id res chain seq x y z
N LEU A 1 8.22 2.33 -18.64
CA LEU A 1 8.86 2.12 -17.32
C LEU A 1 8.53 3.36 -16.50
N HIS A 2 7.44 3.33 -15.72
CA HIS A 2 7.06 4.49 -14.89
C HIS A 2 7.93 4.50 -13.64
N GLU A 3 8.87 5.44 -13.57
CA GLU A 3 9.56 5.82 -12.34
C GLU A 3 8.52 6.39 -11.37
N CYS A 4 8.00 5.54 -10.47
CA CYS A 4 7.07 5.96 -9.42
C CYS A 4 7.87 6.65 -8.30
N ASN A 5 8.28 7.90 -8.55
CA ASN A 5 8.81 8.81 -7.54
C ASN A 5 7.72 9.30 -6.56
N SER A 6 6.45 8.96 -6.81
CA SER A 6 5.36 9.23 -5.88
C SER A 6 5.27 8.09 -4.87
N SER A 7 5.33 8.40 -3.57
CA SER A 7 4.96 7.45 -2.51
C SER A 7 3.43 7.19 -2.47
N GLU A 8 2.77 7.30 -3.62
CA GLU A 8 1.33 7.18 -3.84
C GLU A 8 1.06 6.20 -4.99
N VAL A 9 0.03 5.38 -4.83
CA VAL A 9 -0.44 4.40 -5.82
C VAL A 9 -1.95 4.23 -5.66
N THR A 10 -2.69 4.00 -6.73
CA THR A 10 -4.13 3.75 -6.63
C THR A 10 -4.42 2.34 -6.15
N ALA A 11 -5.56 2.15 -5.46
CA ALA A 11 -6.02 0.81 -5.10
C ALA A 11 -6.28 -0.08 -6.33
N LYS A 12 -6.59 0.53 -7.48
CA LYS A 12 -6.78 -0.15 -8.77
C LYS A 12 -5.45 -0.74 -9.28
N GLU A 13 -4.37 0.02 -9.22
CA GLU A 13 -3.04 -0.47 -9.61
C GLU A 13 -2.59 -1.61 -8.69
N ILE A 14 -2.80 -1.49 -7.37
CA ILE A 14 -2.51 -2.59 -6.44
C ILE A 14 -3.33 -3.83 -6.83
N ALA A 15 -4.62 -3.67 -7.14
CA ALA A 15 -5.47 -4.78 -7.58
C ALA A 15 -4.94 -5.46 -8.84
N GLN A 16 -4.51 -4.69 -9.84
CA GLN A 16 -3.97 -5.22 -11.10
C GLN A 16 -2.66 -6.00 -10.91
N HIS A 17 -1.87 -5.65 -9.89
CA HIS A 17 -0.62 -6.31 -9.56
C HIS A 17 -0.75 -7.33 -8.42
N SER A 18 -1.98 -7.63 -7.97
CA SER A 18 -2.25 -8.60 -6.92
C SER A 18 -3.17 -9.70 -7.45
N GLU A 19 -3.00 -10.91 -6.93
CA GLU A 19 -3.93 -12.02 -7.16
C GLU A 19 -5.14 -11.96 -6.19
N LEU A 20 -5.29 -10.85 -5.45
CA LEU A 20 -6.32 -10.69 -4.44
C LEU A 20 -7.65 -10.31 -5.08
N LYS A 21 -8.72 -11.04 -4.72
CA LYS A 21 -10.09 -10.60 -5.05
C LYS A 21 -10.37 -9.23 -4.39
N PRO A 22 -11.21 -8.37 -5.00
CA PRO A 22 -11.45 -7.00 -4.52
C PRO A 22 -11.82 -6.88 -3.04
N TYR A 23 -12.62 -7.83 -2.54
CA TYR A 23 -13.00 -7.89 -1.12
C TYR A 23 -11.78 -8.07 -0.19
N TYR A 24 -10.88 -9.01 -0.52
CA TYR A 24 -9.69 -9.29 0.28
C TYR A 24 -8.67 -8.17 0.20
N LEU A 25 -8.50 -7.56 -0.97
CA LEU A 25 -7.66 -6.38 -1.11
C LEU A 25 -8.15 -5.25 -0.20
N THR A 26 -9.46 -4.98 -0.20
CA THR A 26 -10.05 -3.94 0.65
C THR A 26 -9.81 -4.22 2.13
N LYS A 27 -10.01 -5.48 2.57
CA LYS A 27 -9.74 -5.90 3.95
C LYS A 27 -8.25 -5.78 4.32
N ALA A 28 -7.35 -6.16 3.42
CA ALA A 28 -5.91 -6.06 3.62
C ALA A 28 -5.47 -4.60 3.77
N LEU A 29 -5.89 -3.72 2.86
CA LEU A 29 -5.60 -2.29 2.93
C LEU A 29 -6.15 -1.67 4.23
N GLN A 30 -7.38 -1.99 4.61
CA GLN A 30 -7.96 -1.52 5.89
C GLN A 30 -7.14 -1.99 7.10
N LYS A 31 -6.66 -3.24 7.09
CA LYS A 31 -5.83 -3.77 8.18
C LYS A 31 -4.47 -3.06 8.24
N LEU A 32 -3.83 -2.84 7.10
CA LEU A 32 -2.54 -2.12 7.02
C LEU A 32 -2.66 -0.66 7.46
N ILE A 33 -3.80 0.01 7.19
CA ILE A 33 -4.10 1.35 7.73
C ILE A 33 -4.21 1.32 9.25
N LYS A 34 -4.97 0.37 9.81
CA LYS A 34 -5.13 0.22 11.27
C LYS A 34 -3.80 -0.07 11.98
N MET A 35 -2.88 -0.74 11.29
CA MET A 35 -1.54 -1.02 11.80
C MET A 35 -0.54 0.13 11.54
N GLU A 36 -1.01 1.24 10.95
CA GLU A 36 -0.23 2.43 10.60
C GLU A 36 0.92 2.17 9.64
N TYR A 37 0.77 1.22 8.70
CA TYR A 37 1.75 1.00 7.64
C TYR A 37 1.53 1.89 6.43
N LEU A 38 0.29 2.27 6.16
CA LEU A 38 -0.06 3.12 5.02
C LEU A 38 -1.27 3.96 5.36
N SER A 39 -1.48 4.98 4.53
CA SER A 39 -2.61 5.88 4.60
C SER A 39 -3.38 5.84 3.27
N LYS A 40 -4.62 6.35 3.28
CA LYS A 40 -5.40 6.48 2.04
C LYS A 40 -6.12 7.82 1.99
N LYS A 41 -6.27 8.34 0.77
CA LYS A 41 -7.08 9.52 0.44
C LYS A 41 -7.95 9.22 -0.78
N ARG A 42 -8.93 10.09 -1.04
CA ARG A 42 -9.63 10.11 -2.32
C ARG A 42 -8.84 11.01 -3.27
N SER A 43 -8.84 10.69 -4.56
CA SER A 43 -8.21 11.57 -5.56
C SER A 43 -8.97 12.88 -5.67
N ASP A 44 -8.26 13.99 -5.87
CA ASP A 44 -8.84 15.32 -6.09
C ASP A 44 -9.41 15.48 -7.52
N ILE A 45 -9.05 14.58 -8.44
CA ILE A 45 -9.51 14.60 -9.85
C ILE A 45 -10.77 13.74 -10.02
N ASP A 46 -10.74 12.52 -9.47
CA ASP A 46 -11.87 11.60 -9.47
C ASP A 46 -12.11 11.11 -8.05
N GLU A 47 -13.16 11.65 -7.42
CA GLU A 47 -13.54 11.32 -6.06
C GLU A 47 -13.82 9.83 -5.87
N ARG A 48 -14.06 9.03 -6.93
CA ARG A 48 -14.28 7.58 -6.84
C ARG A 48 -12.99 6.80 -6.68
N THR A 49 -11.86 7.39 -7.04
CA THR A 49 -10.54 6.76 -6.99
C THR A 49 -9.94 6.83 -5.59
N VAL A 50 -9.50 5.67 -5.08
CA VAL A 50 -8.76 5.57 -3.80
C VAL A 50 -7.27 5.59 -4.11
N VAL A 51 -6.56 6.53 -3.48
CA VAL A 51 -5.10 6.62 -3.51
C VAL A 51 -4.55 6.15 -2.16
N VAL A 52 -3.63 5.20 -2.20
CA VAL A 52 -2.85 4.70 -1.07
C VAL A 52 -1.50 5.41 -1.08
N TYR A 53 -1.03 5.84 0.08
CA TYR A 53 0.27 6.49 0.19
C TYR A 53 0.99 6.13 1.48
N ILE A 54 2.30 6.32 1.49
CA ILE A 54 3.16 6.14 2.66
C ILE A 54 4.03 7.38 2.89
N ASN A 55 4.23 7.74 4.15
CA ASN A 55 5.24 8.72 4.56
C ASN A 55 6.56 8.04 4.94
N GLU A 56 7.58 8.84 5.25
CA GLU A 56 8.92 8.34 5.57
C GLU A 56 8.96 7.44 6.82
N LYS A 57 8.17 7.77 7.86
CA LYS A 57 8.05 6.95 9.07
C LYS A 57 7.47 5.57 8.75
N GLN A 58 6.42 5.55 7.93
CA GLN A 58 5.75 4.34 7.46
C GLN A 58 6.69 3.49 6.60
N ARG A 59 7.42 4.10 5.66
CA ARG A 59 8.40 3.45 4.79
C ARG A 59 9.46 2.69 5.61
N LYS A 60 10.10 3.36 6.57
CA LYS A 60 11.11 2.74 7.45
C LYS A 60 10.55 1.55 8.22
N ARG A 61 9.30 1.65 8.70
CA ARG A 61 8.63 0.57 9.42
C ARG A 61 8.34 -0.63 8.53
N ILE A 62 7.87 -0.40 7.29
CA ILE A 62 7.64 -1.45 6.30
C ILE A 62 8.96 -2.15 5.97
N GLU A 63 10.02 -1.40 5.67
CA GLU A 63 11.33 -1.96 5.35
C GLU A 63 11.89 -2.83 6.49
N SER A 64 11.76 -2.38 7.74
CA SER A 64 12.18 -3.15 8.92
C SER A 64 11.47 -4.50 9.04
N ILE A 65 10.15 -4.52 8.79
CA ILE A 65 9.36 -5.76 8.87
C ILE A 65 9.69 -6.70 7.72
N ILE A 66 9.83 -6.18 6.50
CA ILE A 66 10.24 -7.00 5.34
C ILE A 66 11.59 -7.65 5.63
N ARG A 67 12.58 -6.91 6.14
CA ARG A 67 13.89 -7.45 6.51
C ARG A 67 13.80 -8.52 7.58
N THR A 68 12.98 -8.29 8.62
CA THR A 68 12.74 -9.28 9.69
C THR A 68 12.14 -10.56 9.13
N LEU A 69 11.10 -10.46 8.30
CA LEU A 69 10.46 -11.62 7.68
C LEU A 69 11.40 -12.38 6.76
N GLN A 70 12.20 -11.67 5.96
CA GLN A 70 13.22 -12.28 5.09
C GLN A 70 14.29 -13.02 5.90
N SER A 71 14.60 -12.59 7.12
CA SER A 71 15.56 -13.28 7.99
C SER A 71 15.07 -14.66 8.46
N TYR A 72 13.75 -14.86 8.53
CA TYR A 72 13.15 -16.15 8.90
C TYR A 72 13.03 -17.14 7.74
N LEU A 73 13.21 -16.67 6.50
CA LEU A 73 13.18 -17.49 5.29
C LEU A 73 14.59 -17.93 4.85
N LYS A 74 15.63 -17.53 5.60
CA LYS A 74 17.00 -18.03 5.45
C LYS A 74 17.20 -19.29 6.30
#